data_AF-A0A534HU67-F1
#
_entry.id   AF-A0A534HU67-F1
#
_cell.length_a   1.000
_cell.length_b   1.000
_cell.length_c   1.000
_cell.angle_alpha   90.00
_cell.angle_beta   90.00
_cell.angle_gamma   90.00
#
_symmetry.space_group_name_H-M   'P 1'
#
loop_
_entity.id
_entity.type
_entity.pdbx_description
1 polymer ?
#
loop_
_entity_poly.entity_id
_entity_poly.type
_entity_poly.pdbx_seq_one_letter_code
_entity_poly.pdbx_strand_id
1 'polypeptide(L)'
;MPYSNRESDLSNAAGVSRRELLCAGGAAAFSSVVAALLGGAERARAQALAVPVPEVDYLAVRVVTDSFQLAIAPNMKVGAVEVQRFGMPPAGKSLLEEFGLSMHVESRRGAESHSMLLDFGFTSETLNNNLAMLGIAPENLDALILSHGHYDHFGGLAGFLRQNHARLRAGLPLY
;
A
#
# COMPACT_ATOMS: atom_id res chain seq x y z
N MET A 1 75.45 -29.65 -28.04
CA MET A 1 75.17 -29.68 -26.60
C MET A 1 73.68 -29.38 -26.41
N PRO A 2 72.81 -30.39 -26.22
CA PRO A 2 71.38 -30.16 -26.05
C PRO A 2 71.07 -29.90 -24.57
N TYR A 3 70.32 -28.83 -24.29
CA TYR A 3 69.73 -28.60 -22.97
C TYR A 3 68.33 -29.20 -22.97
N SER A 4 68.20 -30.34 -22.31
CA SER A 4 66.93 -31.03 -22.04
C SER A 4 66.18 -30.25 -20.96
N ASN A 5 65.10 -29.55 -21.32
CA ASN A 5 64.14 -29.06 -20.34
C ASN A 5 62.89 -29.94 -20.35
N ARG A 6 62.97 -30.86 -19.38
CA ARG A 6 61.96 -31.70 -18.74
C ARG A 6 60.59 -30.99 -18.69
N GLU A 7 59.58 -31.62 -19.30
CA GLU A 7 58.18 -31.39 -18.99
C GLU A 7 57.98 -31.64 -17.49
N SER A 8 57.66 -30.59 -16.74
CA SER A 8 57.12 -30.72 -15.39
C SER A 8 55.61 -30.60 -15.50
N ASP A 9 55.00 -31.76 -15.66
CA ASP A 9 53.60 -32.05 -15.38
C ASP A 9 53.33 -31.64 -13.92
N LEU A 10 52.81 -30.42 -13.72
CA LEU A 10 52.40 -29.91 -12.42
C LEU A 10 50.89 -29.77 -12.42
N SER A 11 50.27 -30.86 -11.98
CA SER A 11 49.13 -30.88 -11.06
C SER A 11 48.08 -29.80 -11.31
N ASN A 12 47.00 -30.24 -11.94
CA ASN A 12 45.66 -29.68 -11.78
C ASN A 12 45.30 -29.69 -10.28
N ALA A 13 45.69 -28.64 -9.54
CA ALA A 13 45.27 -28.45 -8.16
C ALA A 13 43.81 -27.98 -8.20
N ALA A 14 42.89 -28.94 -8.05
CA ALA A 14 41.49 -28.71 -7.75
C ALA A 14 41.35 -28.03 -6.39
N GLY A 15 41.70 -26.75 -6.31
CA GLY A 15 41.56 -25.91 -5.13
C GLY A 15 40.48 -24.88 -5.39
N VAL A 16 39.41 -24.90 -4.60
CA VAL A 16 38.38 -23.86 -4.62
C VAL A 16 39.05 -22.51 -4.36
N SER A 17 38.97 -21.61 -5.33
CA SER A 17 39.56 -20.29 -5.22
C SER A 17 38.82 -19.47 -4.16
N ARG A 18 39.51 -18.51 -3.51
CA ARG A 18 38.89 -17.59 -2.55
C ARG A 18 37.70 -16.83 -3.15
N ARG A 19 37.77 -16.54 -4.44
CA ARG A 19 36.69 -15.90 -5.21
C ARG A 19 35.49 -16.82 -5.30
N GLU A 20 35.68 -18.10 -5.63
CA GLU A 20 34.60 -19.07 -5.66
C GLU A 20 33.96 -19.27 -4.28
N LEU A 21 34.78 -19.32 -3.21
CA LEU A 21 34.29 -19.39 -1.83
C LEU A 21 33.45 -18.17 -1.43
N LEU A 22 33.91 -16.96 -1.75
CA LEU A 22 33.18 -15.71 -1.47
C LEU A 22 31.90 -15.59 -2.31
N CYS A 23 31.97 -15.91 -3.61
CA CYS A 23 30.80 -15.87 -4.48
C CYS A 23 29.76 -16.93 -4.07
N ALA A 24 30.19 -18.15 -3.74
CA ALA A 24 29.30 -19.21 -3.29
C ALA A 24 28.68 -18.91 -1.92
N GLY A 25 29.47 -18.41 -0.96
CA GLY A 25 28.97 -18.00 0.36
C GLY A 25 27.98 -16.84 0.28
N GLY A 26 28.28 -15.83 -0.54
CA GLY A 26 27.38 -14.70 -0.77
C GLY A 26 26.07 -15.12 -1.44
N ALA A 27 26.14 -15.98 -2.47
CA ALA A 27 24.95 -16.52 -3.12
C ALA A 27 24.09 -17.33 -2.14
N ALA A 28 24.69 -18.23 -1.34
CA ALA A 28 23.97 -19.03 -0.36
C ALA A 28 23.29 -18.17 0.72
N ALA A 29 23.99 -17.17 1.26
CA ALA A 29 23.43 -16.25 2.24
C ALA A 29 22.26 -15.45 1.65
N PHE A 30 22.42 -14.89 0.45
CA PHE A 30 21.35 -14.15 -0.22
C PHE A 30 20.13 -15.05 -0.49
N SER A 31 20.34 -16.26 -1.01
CA SER A 31 19.26 -17.23 -1.24
C SER A 31 18.53 -17.61 0.05
N SER A 32 19.25 -17.79 1.17
CA SER A 32 18.61 -18.08 2.47
C SER A 32 17.77 -16.91 2.97
N VAL A 33 18.22 -15.66 2.80
CA VAL A 33 17.45 -14.47 3.16
C VAL A 33 16.21 -14.35 2.29
N VAL A 34 16.33 -14.52 0.98
CA VAL A 34 15.20 -14.51 0.04
C VAL A 34 14.20 -15.61 0.39
N ALA A 35 14.65 -16.83 0.66
CA ALA A 35 13.78 -17.94 1.05
C ALA A 35 13.11 -17.70 2.41
N ALA A 36 13.80 -17.10 3.38
CA ALA A 36 13.20 -16.76 4.68
C ALA A 36 12.15 -15.65 4.56
N LEU A 37 12.39 -14.64 3.70
CA LEU A 37 11.49 -13.50 3.54
C LEU A 37 10.31 -13.78 2.61
N LEU A 38 10.51 -14.61 1.57
CA LEU A 38 9.54 -14.82 0.51
C LEU A 38 9.06 -16.28 0.40
N GLY A 39 9.64 -17.22 1.16
CA GLY A 39 9.29 -18.64 1.07
C GLY A 39 7.85 -18.98 1.45
N GLY A 40 7.20 -18.11 2.24
CA GLY A 40 5.76 -18.20 2.55
C GLY A 40 4.88 -17.26 1.71
N ALA A 41 5.45 -16.53 0.74
CA ALA A 41 4.69 -15.59 -0.06
C ALA A 41 3.90 -16.33 -1.14
N GLU A 42 2.62 -16.58 -0.88
CA GLU A 42 1.69 -17.03 -1.92
C GLU A 42 1.23 -15.86 -2.79
N ARG A 43 1.21 -16.07 -4.11
CA ARG A 43 0.58 -15.12 -5.02
C ARG A 43 -0.93 -15.28 -4.88
N ALA A 44 -1.59 -14.36 -4.18
CA ALA A 44 -3.04 -14.25 -4.21
C ALA A 44 -3.47 -13.91 -5.64
N ARG A 45 -4.13 -14.86 -6.31
CA ARG A 45 -4.80 -14.60 -7.58
C ARG A 45 -6.28 -14.42 -7.27
N ALA A 46 -6.81 -13.22 -7.51
CA ALA A 46 -8.24 -13.00 -7.40
C ALA A 46 -8.97 -14.01 -8.30
N GLN A 47 -9.88 -14.77 -7.70
CA GLN A 47 -10.72 -15.67 -8.47
C GLN A 47 -11.59 -14.82 -9.39
N ALA A 48 -11.69 -15.20 -10.67
CA ALA A 48 -12.62 -14.53 -11.56
C ALA A 48 -14.01 -14.58 -10.94
N LEU A 49 -14.69 -13.43 -10.87
CA LEU A 49 -16.06 -13.35 -10.38
C LEU A 49 -16.92 -14.27 -11.26
N ALA A 50 -17.24 -15.45 -10.75
CA ALA A 50 -18.12 -16.42 -11.39
C ALA A 50 -19.61 -16.04 -11.22
N VAL A 51 -19.87 -14.97 -10.49
CA VAL A 51 -21.18 -14.42 -10.12
C VAL A 51 -21.24 -12.99 -10.67
N PRO A 52 -22.42 -12.47 -11.04
CA PRO A 52 -22.57 -11.07 -11.40
C PRO A 52 -21.98 -10.13 -10.35
N VAL A 53 -21.49 -8.97 -10.79
CA VAL A 53 -20.95 -7.94 -9.88
C VAL A 53 -22.01 -7.62 -8.82
N PRO A 54 -21.69 -7.76 -7.52
CA PRO A 54 -22.66 -7.48 -6.47
C PRO A 54 -23.14 -6.03 -6.55
N GLU A 55 -24.46 -5.85 -6.52
CA GLU A 55 -25.09 -4.53 -6.40
C GLU A 55 -25.23 -4.14 -4.92
N VAL A 56 -25.10 -2.84 -4.65
CA VAL A 56 -25.24 -2.24 -3.32
C VAL A 56 -26.42 -1.27 -3.30
N ASP A 57 -27.11 -1.18 -2.16
CA ASP A 57 -28.25 -0.29 -1.98
C ASP A 57 -27.80 1.16 -1.73
N TYR A 58 -26.57 1.34 -1.26
CA TYR A 58 -25.98 2.62 -0.95
C TYR A 58 -24.47 2.60 -1.17
N LEU A 59 -23.95 3.71 -1.70
CA LEU A 59 -22.54 3.98 -1.87
C LEU A 59 -22.27 5.45 -1.52
N ALA A 60 -21.28 5.68 -0.68
CA ALA A 60 -20.69 6.99 -0.45
C ALA A 60 -19.19 6.95 -0.72
N VAL A 61 -18.71 7.96 -1.44
CA VAL A 61 -17.28 8.19 -1.68
C VAL A 61 -16.94 9.57 -1.14
N ARG A 62 -16.04 9.62 -0.16
CA ARG A 62 -15.53 10.84 0.43
C ARG A 62 -14.10 11.04 -0.02
N VAL A 63 -13.82 12.19 -0.61
CA VAL A 63 -12.45 12.61 -0.88
C VAL A 63 -11.81 13.00 0.45
N VAL A 64 -10.81 12.23 0.88
CA VAL A 64 -10.03 12.49 2.09
C VAL A 64 -8.88 13.43 1.77
N THR A 65 -8.20 13.20 0.65
CA THR A 65 -7.08 14.02 0.17
C THR A 65 -7.17 14.13 -1.35
N ASP A 66 -7.02 15.36 -1.84
CA ASP A 66 -6.91 15.72 -3.25
C ASP A 66 -6.11 17.03 -3.36
N SER A 67 -5.85 17.48 -4.58
CA SER A 67 -5.02 18.63 -4.89
C SER A 67 -5.65 19.98 -4.50
N PHE A 68 -6.97 20.03 -4.31
CA PHE A 68 -7.65 21.25 -3.88
C PHE A 68 -9.00 20.99 -3.20
N GLN A 69 -9.39 21.89 -2.30
CA GLN A 69 -10.72 21.96 -1.70
C GLN A 69 -11.25 23.39 -1.75
N LEU A 70 -12.50 23.53 -2.21
CA LEU A 70 -13.21 24.81 -2.15
C LEU A 70 -14.25 24.80 -1.02
N ALA A 71 -13.88 25.35 0.15
CA ALA A 71 -14.70 25.36 1.36
C ALA A 71 -16.04 26.12 1.22
N ILE A 72 -16.11 27.08 0.29
CA ILE A 72 -17.31 27.89 0.03
C ILE A 72 -18.21 27.33 -1.06
N ALA A 73 -17.84 26.20 -1.68
CA ALA A 73 -18.68 25.57 -2.67
C ALA A 73 -19.97 25.02 -2.02
N PRO A 74 -21.15 25.25 -2.62
CA PRO A 74 -22.38 24.73 -2.08
C PRO A 74 -22.49 23.21 -2.27
N ASN A 75 -23.30 22.57 -1.43
CA ASN A 75 -23.80 21.22 -1.69
C ASN A 75 -24.64 21.23 -2.97
N MET A 76 -24.65 20.11 -3.69
CA MET A 76 -25.40 20.00 -4.93
C MET A 76 -25.95 18.59 -5.16
N LYS A 77 -26.92 18.48 -6.06
CA LYS A 77 -27.47 17.21 -6.52
C LYS A 77 -27.30 17.08 -8.02
N VAL A 78 -26.75 15.95 -8.47
CA VAL A 78 -26.53 15.63 -9.89
C VAL A 78 -27.25 14.32 -10.18
N GLY A 79 -28.45 14.40 -10.74
CA GLY A 79 -29.30 13.22 -10.94
C GLY A 79 -29.62 12.52 -9.61
N ALA A 80 -29.23 11.26 -9.48
CA ALA A 80 -29.38 10.47 -8.26
C ALA A 80 -28.24 10.67 -7.24
N VAL A 81 -27.19 11.42 -7.58
CA VAL A 81 -26.01 11.63 -6.73
C VAL A 81 -26.17 12.90 -5.90
N GLU A 82 -26.01 12.78 -4.59
CA GLU A 82 -25.89 13.91 -3.67
C GLU A 82 -24.40 14.21 -3.41
N VAL A 83 -24.01 15.47 -3.57
CA VAL A 83 -22.64 15.95 -3.35
C VAL A 83 -22.65 16.85 -2.13
N GLN A 84 -22.01 16.38 -1.07
CA GLN A 84 -21.83 17.12 0.18
C GLN A 84 -20.41 17.68 0.24
N ARG A 85 -20.29 18.96 0.59
CA ARG A 85 -19.03 19.67 0.80
C ARG A 85 -18.79 19.80 2.30
N PHE A 86 -17.53 19.68 2.72
CA PHE A 86 -17.15 19.83 4.11
C PHE A 86 -17.54 21.21 4.69
N GLY A 87 -17.52 22.23 3.83
CA GLY A 87 -17.79 23.61 4.23
C GLY A 87 -16.58 24.28 4.87
N MET A 88 -16.83 25.34 5.63
CA MET A 88 -15.80 26.08 6.34
C MET A 88 -15.27 25.27 7.53
N PRO A 89 -13.95 25.02 7.61
CA PRO A 89 -13.38 24.33 8.76
C PRO A 89 -13.45 25.19 10.03
N PRO A 90 -13.42 24.56 11.22
CA PRO A 90 -13.26 25.28 12.49
C PRO A 90 -12.00 26.14 12.52
N ALA A 91 -12.02 27.23 13.27
CA ALA A 91 -10.87 28.11 13.42
C ALA A 91 -9.62 27.35 13.89
N GLY A 92 -8.49 27.58 13.22
CA GLY A 92 -7.21 26.93 13.53
C GLY A 92 -7.06 25.50 13.01
N LYS A 93 -8.02 24.99 12.23
CA LYS A 93 -7.94 23.70 11.54
C LYS A 93 -8.23 23.86 10.06
N SER A 94 -7.74 22.92 9.26
CA SER A 94 -8.09 22.82 7.83
C SER A 94 -8.04 21.36 7.39
N LEU A 95 -8.77 21.06 6.32
CA LEU A 95 -8.40 19.93 5.48
C LEU A 95 -7.12 20.33 4.72
N LEU A 96 -6.15 19.43 4.71
CA LEU A 96 -4.86 19.62 4.06
C LEU A 96 -4.94 19.09 2.62
N GLU A 97 -4.30 19.81 1.71
CA GLU A 97 -4.26 19.53 0.28
C GLU A 97 -2.84 19.12 -0.11
N GLU A 98 -2.70 18.19 -1.05
CA GLU A 98 -1.39 17.81 -1.59
C GLU A 98 -1.53 17.14 -2.97
N PHE A 99 -0.41 17.00 -3.68
CA PHE A 99 -0.35 16.15 -4.86
C PHE A 99 -0.48 14.68 -4.44
N GLY A 100 -1.70 14.15 -4.49
CA GLY A 100 -2.01 12.76 -4.19
C GLY A 100 -3.50 12.55 -3.97
N LEU A 101 -3.87 11.29 -3.79
CA LEU A 101 -5.26 10.88 -3.63
C LEU A 101 -5.43 10.01 -2.39
N SER A 102 -6.49 10.27 -1.65
CA SER A 102 -7.06 9.30 -0.72
C SER A 102 -8.56 9.48 -0.67
N MET A 103 -9.29 8.37 -0.68
CA MET A 103 -10.74 8.34 -0.63
C MET A 103 -11.22 7.33 0.41
N HIS A 104 -12.26 7.69 1.13
CA HIS A 104 -12.97 6.79 2.01
C HIS A 104 -14.28 6.36 1.34
N VAL A 105 -14.50 5.05 1.29
CA VAL A 105 -15.62 4.44 0.59
C VAL A 105 -16.48 3.67 1.58
N GLU A 106 -17.76 3.97 1.59
CA GLU A 106 -18.76 3.21 2.35
C GLU A 106 -19.79 2.62 1.42
N SER A 107 -20.08 1.33 1.63
CA SER A 107 -21.12 0.62 0.91
C SER A 107 -22.06 -0.07 1.88
N ARG A 108 -23.33 -0.22 1.48
CA ARG A 108 -24.31 -0.99 2.25
C ARG A 108 -25.19 -1.84 1.33
N ARG A 109 -25.45 -3.07 1.76
CA ARG A 109 -26.37 -4.01 1.14
C ARG A 109 -27.22 -4.69 2.22
N GLY A 110 -28.52 -4.42 2.25
CA GLY A 110 -29.40 -4.83 3.33
C GLY A 110 -28.90 -4.31 4.68
N ALA A 111 -28.57 -5.24 5.59
CA ALA A 111 -28.02 -4.94 6.92
C ALA A 111 -26.49 -4.91 6.96
N GLU A 112 -25.81 -5.30 5.88
CA GLU A 112 -24.34 -5.36 5.81
C GLU A 112 -23.80 -4.01 5.34
N SER A 113 -22.79 -3.49 6.04
CA SER A 113 -22.08 -2.26 5.69
C SER A 113 -20.58 -2.52 5.68
N HIS A 114 -19.88 -1.93 4.72
CA HIS A 114 -18.43 -2.00 4.62
C HIS A 114 -17.82 -0.61 4.45
N SER A 115 -16.72 -0.37 5.16
CA SER A 115 -15.97 0.88 5.19
C SER A 115 -14.53 0.65 4.75
N MET A 116 -14.05 1.36 3.75
CA MET A 116 -12.76 1.08 3.11
C MET A 116 -11.99 2.38 2.87
N LEU A 117 -10.67 2.32 2.99
CA LEU A 117 -9.79 3.43 2.62
C LEU A 117 -9.04 3.07 1.33
N LEU A 118 -9.23 3.85 0.28
CA LEU A 118 -8.58 3.73 -1.00
C LEU A 118 -7.52 4.82 -1.16
N ASP A 119 -6.29 4.40 -1.45
CA ASP A 119 -5.09 5.23 -1.48
C ASP A 119 -4.82 6.02 -0.19
N PHE A 120 -3.60 6.53 -0.08
CA PHE A 120 -3.03 7.04 1.17
C PHE A 120 -2.34 8.39 1.02
N GLY A 121 -2.53 9.07 -0.12
CA GLY A 121 -1.88 10.35 -0.41
C GLY A 121 -0.36 10.26 -0.47
N PHE A 122 0.26 11.43 -0.49
CA PHE A 122 1.71 11.63 -0.52
C PHE A 122 2.32 11.61 0.88
N THR A 123 1.63 12.18 1.88
CA THR A 123 2.15 12.29 3.25
C THR A 123 1.18 11.75 4.29
N SER A 124 1.73 11.12 5.33
CA SER A 124 0.92 10.62 6.43
C SER A 124 0.33 11.73 7.31
N GLU A 125 0.95 12.92 7.32
CA GLU A 125 0.44 14.07 8.08
C GLU A 125 -0.90 14.54 7.50
N THR A 126 -0.95 14.77 6.19
CA THR A 126 -2.17 15.13 5.46
C THR A 126 -3.25 14.07 5.65
N LEU A 127 -2.92 12.79 5.41
CA LEU A 127 -3.88 11.70 5.55
C LEU A 127 -4.49 11.63 6.97
N ASN A 128 -3.65 11.57 8.01
CA ASN A 128 -4.15 11.41 9.38
C ASN A 128 -4.91 12.66 9.88
N ASN A 129 -4.49 13.87 9.49
CA ASN A 129 -5.23 15.09 9.78
C ASN A 129 -6.63 15.04 9.16
N ASN A 130 -6.71 14.69 7.88
CA ASN A 130 -7.97 14.74 7.13
C ASN A 130 -8.94 13.66 7.60
N LEU A 131 -8.47 12.44 7.89
CA LEU A 131 -9.30 11.40 8.51
C LEU A 131 -9.91 11.87 9.83
N ALA A 132 -9.12 12.53 10.68
CA ALA A 132 -9.61 13.08 11.95
C ALA A 132 -10.62 14.22 11.75
N MET A 133 -10.37 15.13 10.81
CA MET A 133 -11.28 16.23 10.45
C MET A 133 -12.62 15.73 9.90
N LEU A 134 -12.60 14.64 9.13
CA LEU A 134 -13.78 14.01 8.54
C LEU A 134 -14.48 13.02 9.48
N GLY A 135 -13.95 12.79 10.69
CA GLY A 135 -14.53 11.85 11.66
C GLY A 135 -14.41 10.38 11.23
N ILE A 136 -13.47 10.04 10.36
CA ILE A 136 -13.24 8.68 9.88
C ILE A 136 -12.35 7.95 10.90
N ALA A 137 -12.93 6.99 11.60
CA ALA A 137 -12.23 6.22 12.63
C ALA A 137 -11.53 4.99 12.01
N PRO A 138 -10.19 4.83 12.16
CA PRO A 138 -9.44 3.71 11.59
C PRO A 138 -9.94 2.32 12.03
N GLU A 139 -10.45 2.18 13.26
CA GLU A 139 -11.04 0.95 13.81
C GLU A 139 -12.30 0.48 13.08
N ASN A 140 -12.95 1.37 12.33
CA ASN A 140 -14.14 1.07 11.54
C ASN A 140 -13.82 0.62 10.12
N LEU A 141 -12.56 0.70 9.69
CA LEU A 141 -12.15 0.23 8.36
C LEU A 141 -12.19 -1.29 8.30
N ASP A 142 -12.77 -1.81 7.22
CA ASP A 142 -12.88 -3.22 6.89
C ASP A 142 -11.85 -3.64 5.82
N ALA A 143 -11.32 -2.69 5.04
CA ALA A 143 -10.20 -2.92 4.14
C ALA A 143 -9.41 -1.65 3.82
N LEU A 144 -8.16 -1.85 3.39
CA LEU A 144 -7.31 -0.87 2.76
C LEU A 144 -7.13 -1.27 1.29
N ILE A 145 -7.08 -0.29 0.39
CA ILE A 145 -6.94 -0.52 -1.05
C ILE A 145 -5.84 0.40 -1.58
N LEU A 146 -4.83 -0.15 -2.25
CA LEU A 146 -3.85 0.62 -3.00
C LEU A 146 -4.15 0.49 -4.49
N SER A 147 -4.55 1.58 -5.14
CA SER A 147 -4.91 1.57 -6.55
C SER A 147 -3.72 1.23 -7.45
N HIS A 148 -2.54 1.78 -7.16
CA HIS A 148 -1.29 1.51 -7.87
C HIS A 148 -0.05 2.03 -7.11
N GLY A 149 1.15 1.69 -7.61
CA GLY A 149 2.43 1.90 -6.93
C GLY A 149 3.11 3.26 -7.14
N HIS A 150 2.38 4.35 -7.35
CA HIS A 150 2.98 5.70 -7.34
C HIS A 150 2.95 6.33 -5.94
N TYR A 151 3.97 7.14 -5.63
CA TYR A 151 4.20 7.63 -4.27
C TYR A 151 3.08 8.52 -3.75
N ASP A 152 2.40 9.24 -4.63
CA ASP A 152 1.23 10.07 -4.33
C ASP A 152 -0.04 9.27 -3.96
N HIS A 153 0.03 7.93 -4.07
CA HIS A 153 -1.03 7.00 -3.67
C HIS A 153 -0.65 6.14 -2.45
N PHE A 154 0.63 5.85 -2.21
CA PHE A 154 1.06 5.04 -1.05
C PHE A 154 1.90 5.79 0.00
N GLY A 155 2.32 7.02 -0.27
CA GLY A 155 3.29 7.76 0.55
C GLY A 155 2.86 7.92 2.00
N GLY A 156 1.56 8.11 2.26
CA GLY A 156 1.03 8.20 3.62
C GLY A 156 0.84 6.86 4.36
N LEU A 157 0.90 5.71 3.67
CA LEU A 157 0.52 4.40 4.22
C LEU A 157 1.35 4.01 5.43
N ALA A 158 2.68 4.09 5.34
CA ALA A 158 3.57 3.66 6.42
C ALA A 158 3.36 4.48 7.71
N GLY A 159 3.16 5.79 7.57
CA GLY A 159 2.89 6.66 8.73
C GLY A 159 1.50 6.46 9.30
N PHE A 160 0.49 6.25 8.47
CA PHE A 160 -0.87 5.86 8.88
C PHE A 160 -0.85 4.56 9.70
N LEU A 161 -0.19 3.52 9.21
CA LEU A 161 -0.08 2.23 9.92
C LEU A 161 0.67 2.41 11.24
N ARG A 162 1.81 3.10 11.24
CA ARG A 162 2.58 3.36 12.48
C ARG A 162 1.72 4.06 13.53
N GLN A 163 0.93 5.06 13.14
CA GLN A 163 0.08 5.82 14.06
C GLN A 163 -1.14 5.02 14.54
N ASN A 164 -1.74 4.18 13.69
CA ASN A 164 -3.05 3.59 13.96
C ASN A 164 -3.06 2.08 14.18
N HIS A 165 -1.94 1.36 14.04
CA HIS A 165 -1.88 -0.12 14.10
C HIS A 165 -2.58 -0.73 15.32
N ALA A 166 -2.53 -0.08 16.49
CA ALA A 166 -3.18 -0.57 17.71
C ALA A 166 -4.73 -0.45 17.70
N ARG A 167 -5.29 0.38 16.80
CA ARG A 167 -6.74 0.60 16.62
C ARG A 167 -7.30 -0.20 15.44
N LEU A 168 -6.45 -0.54 14.47
CA LEU A 168 -6.87 -1.29 13.29
C LEU A 168 -7.34 -2.69 13.68
N ARG A 169 -8.34 -3.19 12.94
CA ARG A 169 -8.83 -4.56 13.11
C ARG A 169 -7.72 -5.56 12.83
N ALA A 170 -7.67 -6.62 13.63
CA ALA A 170 -6.75 -7.72 13.39
C ALA A 170 -7.06 -8.36 12.02
N GLY A 171 -6.03 -8.55 11.20
CA GLY A 171 -6.17 -9.12 9.86
C GLY A 171 -6.85 -8.21 8.85
N LEU A 172 -6.83 -6.88 9.06
CA LEU A 172 -7.33 -5.91 8.08
C LEU A 172 -6.68 -6.14 6.70
N PRO A 173 -7.45 -6.50 5.67
CA PRO A 173 -6.90 -6.78 4.35
C PRO A 173 -6.39 -5.50 3.68
N LEU A 174 -5.29 -5.64 2.94
CA LEU A 174 -4.77 -4.64 2.01
C LEU A 174 -4.84 -5.25 0.60
N TYR A 175 -5.60 -4.61 -0.29
CA TYR A 175 -5.76 -4.97 -1.69
C TYR A 175 -4.87 -4.13 -2.60
#